data_AF-A0A1I1VAG5-F1
#
_entry.id   AF-A0A1I1VAG5-F1
#
_cell.length_a   1.000
_cell.length_b   1.000
_cell.length_c   1.000
_cell.angle_alpha   90.00
_cell.angle_beta   90.00
_cell.angle_gamma   90.00
#
_symmetry.space_group_name_H-M   'P 1'
#
loop_
_entity.id
_entity.type
_entity.pdbx_description
1 polymer ?
#
loop_
_entity_poly.entity_id
_entity_poly.type
_entity_poly.pdbx_seq_one_letter_code
_entity_poly.pdbx_strand_id
1 'polypeptide(L)'
;MVARWFWSFAFTQLVEVPIYLRALGGPDRVPSLAWPQRVGLAFLASALTHPYVWFVFFGVFYSRAYEDLAYRWPFLETHRYTVYFLLAETFAVVVEALLLRGCGLKRAFLWSLLANATSAGLGFFSRYLIGWPG
;
A
#
# COMPACT_ATOMS: atom_id res chain seq x y z
N MET A 1 -0.40 12.15 -14.40
CA MET A 1 0.19 11.53 -13.19
C MET A 1 -0.73 11.66 -11.98
N VAL A 2 -1.05 12.89 -11.54
CA VAL A 2 -1.93 13.13 -10.36
C VAL A 2 -3.32 12.49 -10.46
N ALA A 3 -4.00 12.59 -11.62
CA ALA A 3 -5.32 11.97 -11.77
C ALA A 3 -5.28 10.43 -11.68
N ARG A 4 -4.25 9.79 -12.25
CA ARG A 4 -4.06 8.33 -12.19
C ARG A 4 -3.73 7.87 -10.77
N TRP A 5 -2.88 8.64 -10.08
CA TRP A 5 -2.61 8.47 -8.66
C TRP A 5 -3.90 8.55 -7.85
N PHE A 6 -4.70 9.60 -8.05
CA PHE A 6 -5.94 9.80 -7.30
C PHE A 6 -6.93 8.64 -7.49
N TRP A 7 -7.11 8.16 -8.71
CA TRP A 7 -8.00 7.02 -8.97
C TRP A 7 -7.48 5.71 -8.38
N SER A 8 -6.17 5.47 -8.47
CA SER A 8 -5.54 4.30 -7.84
C SER A 8 -5.65 4.37 -6.31
N PHE A 9 -5.41 5.55 -5.74
CA PHE A 9 -5.59 5.82 -4.32
C PHE A 9 -7.03 5.58 -3.89
N ALA A 10 -8.01 6.14 -4.60
CA ALA A 10 -9.43 5.96 -4.30
C ALA A 10 -9.83 4.49 -4.36
N PHE A 11 -9.38 3.75 -5.38
CA PHE A 11 -9.57 2.30 -5.47
C PHE A 11 -9.00 1.58 -4.25
N THR A 12 -7.76 1.88 -3.86
CA THR A 12 -7.15 1.23 -2.70
C THR A 12 -7.89 1.57 -1.42
N GLN A 13 -8.29 2.82 -1.20
CA GLN A 13 -9.09 3.21 -0.03
C GLN A 13 -10.42 2.45 0.02
N LEU A 14 -11.09 2.25 -1.11
CA LEU A 14 -12.34 1.48 -1.19
C LEU A 14 -12.17 0.01 -0.79
N VAL A 15 -10.98 -0.56 -0.98
CA VAL A 15 -10.68 -1.95 -0.65
C VAL A 15 -10.11 -2.10 0.77
N GLU A 16 -9.11 -1.30 1.14
CA GLU A 16 -8.34 -1.50 2.37
C GLU A 16 -9.06 -0.94 3.60
N VAL A 17 -9.76 0.19 3.49
CA VAL A 17 -10.46 0.79 4.64
C VAL A 17 -11.49 -0.17 5.25
N PRO A 18 -12.36 -0.86 4.48
CA PRO A 18 -13.26 -1.86 5.04
C PRO A 18 -12.54 -3.00 5.78
N ILE A 19 -11.40 -3.46 5.26
CA ILE A 19 -10.60 -4.53 5.89
C ILE A 19 -10.05 -4.04 7.24
N TYR A 20 -9.48 -2.84 7.28
CA TYR A 20 -8.98 -2.24 8.52
C TYR A 20 -10.10 -1.93 9.52
N LEU A 21 -11.26 -1.46 9.08
CA LEU A 21 -12.44 -1.28 9.94
C LEU A 21 -12.88 -2.61 10.56
N ARG A 22 -12.88 -3.68 9.78
CA ARG A 22 -13.21 -5.03 10.26
C ARG A 22 -12.20 -5.54 11.29
N ALA A 23 -10.91 -5.23 11.12
CA ALA A 23 -9.85 -5.54 12.06
C ALA A 23 -10.03 -4.76 13.37
N LEU A 24 -10.21 -3.44 13.27
CA LEU A 24 -10.36 -2.52 14.41
C LEU A 24 -11.66 -2.71 15.19
N GLY A 25 -12.71 -3.26 14.57
CA GLY A 25 -13.97 -3.63 15.23
C GLY A 25 -14.04 -5.08 15.73
N GLY A 26 -13.09 -5.92 15.35
CA GLY A 26 -13.14 -7.37 15.56
C GLY A 26 -12.58 -7.88 16.89
N PRO A 27 -12.27 -9.17 16.99
CA PRO A 27 -11.65 -9.78 18.19
C PRO A 27 -10.28 -9.17 18.53
N ASP A 28 -9.57 -8.67 17.51
CA ASP A 28 -8.28 -8.00 17.66
C ASP A 28 -8.41 -6.49 17.94
N ARG A 29 -9.64 -5.99 18.17
CA ARG A 29 -9.96 -4.56 18.30
C ARG A 29 -9.07 -3.81 19.29
N VAL A 30 -8.98 -2.51 19.04
CA VAL A 30 -8.50 -1.52 20.01
C VAL A 30 -9.72 -1.07 20.84
N PRO A 31 -9.83 -1.46 22.13
CA PRO A 31 -11.07 -1.27 22.91
C PRO A 31 -11.48 0.20 23.11
N SER A 32 -10.50 1.11 23.09
CA SER A 32 -10.68 2.53 23.42
C SER A 32 -11.06 3.43 22.24
N LEU A 33 -11.04 2.95 20.99
CA LEU A 33 -11.32 3.79 19.83
C LEU A 33 -12.83 3.91 19.57
N ALA A 34 -13.33 5.15 19.58
CA ALA A 34 -14.65 5.51 19.08
C ALA A 34 -14.75 5.28 17.57
N TRP A 35 -15.97 5.13 17.04
CA TRP A 35 -16.18 4.84 15.61
C TRP A 35 -15.48 5.83 14.66
N PRO A 36 -15.58 7.16 14.84
CA PRO A 36 -14.89 8.11 13.96
C PRO A 36 -13.37 7.94 13.96
N GLN A 37 -12.78 7.59 15.12
CA GLN A 37 -11.35 7.35 15.24
C GLN A 37 -10.93 6.05 14.53
N ARG A 38 -11.79 5.03 14.49
CA ARG A 38 -11.53 3.80 13.73
C ARG A 38 -11.53 4.06 12.24
N VAL A 39 -12.49 4.85 11.75
CA VAL A 39 -12.54 5.26 10.34
C VAL A 39 -11.31 6.10 9.99
N GLY A 40 -10.99 7.09 10.82
CA GLY A 40 -9.80 7.92 10.65
C GLY A 40 -8.51 7.09 10.62
N LEU A 41 -8.34 6.16 11.55
CA LEU A 41 -7.16 5.28 11.61
C LEU A 41 -7.10 4.33 10.41
N ALA A 42 -8.22 3.70 10.03
CA ALA A 42 -8.28 2.81 8.87
C ALA A 42 -7.89 3.52 7.58
N PHE A 43 -8.40 4.74 7.37
CA PHE A 43 -8.02 5.58 6.24
C PHE A 43 -6.56 6.01 6.32
N LEU A 44 -6.11 6.54 7.46
CA LEU A 44 -4.75 7.05 7.62
C LEU A 44 -3.68 5.97 7.47
N ALA A 45 -3.96 4.74 7.91
CA ALA A 45 -3.04 3.62 7.72
C ALA A 45 -2.65 3.48 6.24
N SER A 46 -3.65 3.30 5.38
CA SER A 46 -3.44 3.18 3.94
C SER A 46 -3.00 4.51 3.29
N ALA A 47 -3.55 5.64 3.73
CA ALA A 47 -3.34 6.91 3.05
C ALA A 47 -1.92 7.48 3.19
N LEU A 48 -1.21 7.15 4.28
CA LEU A 48 0.15 7.63 4.51
C LEU A 48 1.17 7.00 3.58
N THR A 49 0.97 5.75 3.14
CA THR A 49 1.93 4.99 2.32
C THR A 49 1.82 5.34 0.84
N HIS A 50 0.62 5.68 0.37
CA HIS A 50 0.33 5.91 -1.05
C HIS A 50 1.14 7.04 -1.72
N PRO A 51 1.33 8.23 -1.11
CA PRO A 51 2.19 9.26 -1.68
C PRO A 51 3.65 8.79 -1.82
N TYR A 52 4.15 7.98 -0.88
CA TYR A 52 5.53 7.47 -0.96
C TYR A 52 5.69 6.49 -2.11
N VAL A 53 4.74 5.57 -2.31
CA VAL A 53 4.79 4.60 -3.42
C VAL A 53 4.77 5.31 -4.79
N TRP A 54 3.94 6.33 -4.95
CA TRP A 54 3.76 7.01 -6.24
C TRP A 54 4.74 8.14 -6.53
N PHE A 55 5.26 8.82 -5.51
CA PHE A 55 6.16 9.96 -5.72
C PHE A 55 7.60 9.63 -5.33
N VAL A 56 7.82 8.95 -4.21
CA VAL A 56 9.18 8.63 -3.73
C VAL A 56 9.73 7.41 -4.46
N PHE A 57 9.06 6.27 -4.39
CA PHE A 57 9.53 5.05 -5.06
C PHE A 57 9.58 5.22 -6.58
N PHE A 58 8.54 5.80 -7.18
CA PHE A 58 8.58 6.14 -8.60
C PHE A 58 9.75 7.09 -8.92
N GLY A 59 9.92 8.15 -8.12
CA GLY A 59 11.04 9.09 -8.30
C GLY A 59 12.41 8.39 -8.24
N VAL A 60 12.60 7.46 -7.31
CA VAL A 60 13.85 6.68 -7.17
C VAL A 60 14.07 5.77 -8.36
N PHE A 61 13.10 4.93 -8.74
CA PHE A 61 13.24 3.91 -9.80
C PHE A 61 13.29 4.46 -11.22
N TYR A 62 12.97 5.75 -11.39
CA TYR A 62 13.07 6.47 -12.66
C TYR A 62 14.06 7.66 -12.55
N SER A 63 14.95 7.63 -11.57
CA SER A 63 16.05 8.60 -11.44
C SER A 63 17.30 8.14 -12.18
N ARG A 64 18.18 9.10 -12.51
CA ARG A 64 19.54 8.82 -13.03
C ARG A 64 20.36 7.94 -12.08
N ALA A 65 20.19 8.09 -10.77
CA ALA A 65 20.90 7.27 -9.80
C ALA A 65 20.54 5.78 -9.92
N TYR A 66 19.27 5.48 -10.22
CA TYR A 66 18.86 4.11 -10.50
C TYR A 66 19.41 3.62 -11.85
N GLU A 67 19.43 4.46 -12.88
CA GLU A 67 20.02 4.12 -14.18
C GLU A 67 21.51 3.79 -14.05
N ASP A 68 22.28 4.56 -13.28
CA ASP A 68 23.70 4.30 -13.01
C ASP A 68 23.90 2.96 -12.26
N LEU A 69 23.01 2.65 -11.32
CA LEU A 69 23.02 1.37 -10.60
C LEU A 69 22.66 0.20 -11.52
N ALA A 70 21.64 0.36 -12.37
CA ALA A 70 21.19 -0.64 -13.31
C ALA A 70 22.21 -0.87 -14.45
N TYR A 71 22.97 0.16 -14.84
CA TYR A 71 24.11 0.01 -15.75
C TYR A 71 25.18 -0.89 -15.15
N ARG A 72 25.49 -0.73 -13.85
CA ARG A 72 26.44 -1.61 -13.16
C ARG A 72 25.91 -3.02 -12.98
N TRP A 73 24.61 -3.15 -12.68
CA TRP A 73 23.92 -4.41 -12.41
C TRP A 73 22.72 -4.59 -13.35
N PRO A 74 22.92 -5.09 -14.58
CA PRO A 74 21.87 -5.14 -15.61
C PRO A 74 20.61 -5.92 -15.23
N PHE A 75 20.70 -6.85 -14.28
CA PHE A 75 19.55 -7.60 -13.79
C PHE A 75 18.46 -6.69 -13.18
N LEU A 76 18.85 -5.54 -12.61
CA LEU A 76 17.93 -4.56 -12.04
C LEU A 76 17.06 -3.94 -13.12
N GLU A 77 17.60 -3.69 -14.31
CA GLU A 77 16.82 -3.16 -15.41
C GLU A 77 15.80 -4.17 -15.92
N THR A 78 16.24 -5.41 -16.13
CA THR A 78 15.37 -6.51 -16.58
C THR A 78 14.19 -6.73 -15.64
N HIS A 79 14.38 -6.52 -14.34
CA HIS A 79 13.37 -6.75 -13.32
C HIS A 79 12.87 -5.45 -12.66
N ARG A 80 13.05 -4.29 -13.29
CA ARG A 80 12.79 -2.97 -12.68
C ARG A 80 11.40 -2.89 -12.04
N TYR A 81 10.37 -3.26 -12.81
CA TYR A 81 8.98 -3.24 -12.33
C TYR A 81 8.77 -4.19 -11.15
N THR A 82 9.29 -5.41 -11.22
CA THR A 82 9.16 -6.41 -10.15
C THR A 82 9.82 -5.96 -8.86
N VAL A 83 11.05 -5.42 -8.96
CA VAL A 83 11.78 -4.91 -7.79
C VAL A 83 11.07 -3.69 -7.21
N TYR A 84 10.61 -2.75 -8.05
CA TYR A 84 9.79 -1.62 -7.64
C TYR A 84 8.55 -2.06 -6.87
N PHE A 85 7.76 -2.96 -7.46
CA PHE A 85 6.51 -3.45 -6.90
C PHE A 85 6.74 -4.13 -5.55
N LEU A 86 7.68 -5.08 -5.47
CA LEU A 86 7.96 -5.81 -4.24
C LEU A 86 8.42 -4.89 -3.10
N LEU A 87 9.30 -3.92 -3.39
CA LEU A 87 9.75 -2.99 -2.35
C LEU A 87 8.65 -2.02 -1.92
N ALA A 88 7.83 -1.54 -2.86
CA ALA A 88 6.70 -0.65 -2.57
C ALA A 88 5.64 -1.33 -1.70
N GLU A 89 5.23 -2.56 -2.05
CA GLU A 89 4.28 -3.36 -1.26
C GLU A 89 4.84 -3.74 0.11
N THR A 90 6.12 -4.14 0.16
CA THR A 90 6.78 -4.44 1.44
C THR A 90 6.83 -3.22 2.34
N PHE A 91 7.14 -2.04 1.78
CA PHE A 91 7.12 -0.78 2.52
C PHE A 91 5.72 -0.48 3.06
N ALA A 92 4.69 -0.56 2.22
CA ALA A 92 3.31 -0.29 2.62
C ALA A 92 2.87 -1.20 3.76
N VAL A 93 3.05 -2.52 3.59
CA VAL A 93 2.70 -3.54 4.60
C VAL A 93 3.42 -3.28 5.93
N VAL A 94 4.72 -2.99 5.90
CA VAL A 94 5.49 -2.78 7.13
C VAL A 94 5.06 -1.50 7.83
N VAL A 95 4.93 -0.38 7.11
CA VAL A 95 4.58 0.92 7.71
C VAL A 95 3.16 0.90 8.27
N GLU A 96 2.21 0.36 7.52
CA GLU A 96 0.82 0.22 7.97
C GLU A 96 0.72 -0.70 9.18
N ALA A 97 1.41 -1.84 9.17
CA ALA A 97 1.46 -2.73 10.31
C ALA A 97 2.05 -2.06 11.55
N LEU A 98 3.12 -1.27 11.41
CA LEU A 98 3.74 -0.54 12.52
C LEU A 98 2.80 0.53 13.08
N LEU A 99 2.12 1.29 12.21
CA LEU A 99 1.14 2.28 12.64
C LEU A 99 -0.02 1.64 13.41
N LEU A 100 -0.62 0.60 12.83
CA LEU A 100 -1.75 -0.12 13.44
C LEU A 100 -1.33 -0.82 14.75
N ARG A 101 -0.13 -1.38 14.80
CA ARG A 101 0.43 -1.98 16.02
C ARG A 101 0.68 -0.93 17.10
N GLY A 102 1.20 0.25 16.72
CA GLY A 102 1.36 1.40 17.61
C GLY A 102 0.04 1.88 18.20
N CYS A 103 -1.06 1.73 17.46
CA CYS A 103 -2.42 1.98 17.96
C CYS A 103 -3.04 0.82 18.75
N GLY A 104 -2.33 -0.29 18.94
CA GLY A 104 -2.76 -1.42 19.78
C GLY A 104 -3.41 -2.59 19.03
N LEU A 105 -3.44 -2.60 17.69
CA LEU A 105 -3.94 -3.74 16.92
C LEU A 105 -2.99 -4.95 17.08
N LYS A 106 -3.48 -6.05 17.64
CA LYS A 106 -2.63 -7.21 18.00
C LYS A 106 -1.97 -7.86 16.78
N ARG A 107 -2.77 -8.17 15.75
CA ARG A 107 -2.33 -8.86 14.52
C ARG A 107 -2.11 -7.89 13.36
N ALA A 108 -1.55 -6.73 13.65
CA ALA A 108 -1.42 -5.64 12.68
C ALA A 108 -0.73 -6.05 11.37
N PHE A 109 0.34 -6.84 11.45
CA PHE A 109 1.05 -7.32 10.26
C PHE A 109 0.17 -8.20 9.37
N LEU A 110 -0.59 -9.13 9.95
CA LEU A 110 -1.49 -10.01 9.18
C LEU A 110 -2.60 -9.21 8.50
N TRP A 111 -3.19 -8.25 9.21
CA TRP A 111 -4.24 -7.40 8.67
C TRP A 111 -3.72 -6.48 7.56
N SER A 112 -2.52 -5.93 7.72
CA SER A 112 -1.90 -5.09 6.70
C SER A 112 -1.48 -5.89 5.47
N LEU A 113 -0.89 -7.07 5.66
CA LEU A 113 -0.59 -7.99 4.56
C LEU A 113 -1.86 -8.40 3.80
N LEU A 114 -2.94 -8.72 4.53
CA LEU A 114 -4.22 -9.07 3.90
C LEU A 114 -4.80 -7.91 3.10
N ALA A 115 -4.76 -6.68 3.64
CA ALA A 115 -5.26 -5.50 2.97
C ALA A 115 -4.50 -5.21 1.66
N ASN A 116 -3.16 -5.15 1.73
CA ASN A 116 -2.30 -4.89 0.57
C ASN A 116 -2.37 -6.02 -0.46
N ALA A 117 -2.34 -7.30 -0.03
CA ALA A 117 -2.47 -8.42 -0.96
C ALA A 117 -3.83 -8.42 -1.67
N THR A 118 -4.90 -8.03 -0.97
CA THR A 118 -6.24 -7.92 -1.56
C THR A 118 -6.33 -6.75 -2.53
N SER A 119 -5.82 -5.56 -2.16
CA SER A 119 -5.85 -4.38 -3.03
C SER A 119 -4.98 -4.55 -4.27
N ALA A 120 -3.74 -5.03 -4.11
CA ALA A 120 -2.84 -5.35 -5.21
C ALA A 120 -3.43 -6.46 -6.12
N GLY A 121 -3.95 -7.54 -5.52
CA GLY A 121 -4.60 -8.63 -6.26
C GLY A 121 -5.80 -8.16 -7.08
N LEU A 122 -6.70 -7.38 -6.48
CA LEU A 122 -7.84 -6.79 -7.17
C LEU A 122 -7.40 -5.76 -8.22
N GLY A 123 -6.32 -5.02 -7.98
CA GLY A 123 -5.71 -4.09 -8.94
C GLY A 123 -5.15 -4.79 -10.17
N PHE A 124 -4.46 -5.92 -10.00
CA PHE A 124 -4.00 -6.74 -11.12
C PHE A 124 -5.18 -7.35 -11.89
N PHE A 125 -6.20 -7.84 -11.17
CA PHE A 125 -7.37 -8.45 -11.77
C PHE A 125 -8.19 -7.43 -12.58
N SER A 126 -8.42 -6.23 -12.05
CA SER A 126 -9.11 -5.15 -12.75
C SER A 126 -8.31 -4.67 -13.96
N ARG A 127 -6.97 -4.56 -13.84
CA ARG A 127 -6.10 -4.24 -14.97
C ARG A 127 -6.16 -5.30 -16.07
N TYR A 128 -6.24 -6.58 -15.71
CA TYR A 128 -6.38 -7.68 -16.67
C TYR A 128 -7.72 -7.64 -17.42
N LEU A 129 -8.83 -7.35 -16.72
CA LEU A 129 -10.16 -7.38 -17.32
C LEU A 129 -10.51 -6.12 -18.12
N ILE A 130 -10.17 -4.95 -17.59
CA ILE A 130 -10.66 -3.65 -18.10
C ILE A 130 -9.56 -2.59 -18.26
N GLY A 131 -8.29 -2.94 -18.01
CA GLY A 131 -7.15 -2.02 -18.19
C GLY A 131 -7.05 -0.90 -17.14
N TRP A 132 -7.81 -0.99 -16.04
CA TRP A 132 -7.88 0.01 -14.99
C TRP A 132 -7.73 -0.64 -13.60
N PRO A 133 -7.09 0.00 -12.60
CA PRO A 133 -6.41 1.28 -12.67
C PRO A 133 -5.07 1.15 -13.41
N GLY A 134 -4.76 2.16 -14.23
CA GLY A 134 -3.56 2.21 -15.05
C GLY A 134 -2.58 3.27 -14.58
#